data_AF-A0A0D0DWJ9-F1
#
_entry.id   AF-A0A0D0DWJ9-F1
#
_cell.length_a   1.000
_cell.length_b   1.000
_cell.length_c   1.000
_cell.angle_alpha   90.00
_cell.angle_beta   90.00
_cell.angle_gamma   90.00
#
_symmetry.space_group_name_H-M   'P 1'
#
loop_
_entity.id
_entity.type
_entity.pdbx_description
1 polymer ?
#
loop_
_entity_poly.entity_id
_entity_poly.type
_entity_poly.pdbx_seq_one_letter_code
_entity_poly.pdbx_strand_id
1 'polypeptide(L)'
;MAQYTQDELVFIDETSKDERTLSQRCGWAKKSHCASRRGVFICGQRLTAVAAMSCDGIIASHVIKGSLCHKGFLEFIKHSVLPHCTAYPGKHSVLVMDNARIHHGAEIFELMEQFDIVQTMLT
;
A
#
# COMPACT_ATOMS: atom_id res chain seq x y z
N MET A 1 -17.14 21.25 -4.35
CA MET A 1 -16.86 21.36 -2.90
C MET A 1 -16.21 20.06 -2.48
N ALA A 2 -15.16 20.08 -1.65
CA ALA A 2 -14.57 18.85 -1.12
C ALA A 2 -15.55 18.23 -0.11
N GLN A 3 -15.81 16.93 -0.23
CA GLN A 3 -16.78 16.22 0.60
C GLN A 3 -16.26 15.94 2.03
N TYR A 4 -14.93 15.93 2.20
CA TYR A 4 -14.25 15.62 3.45
C TYR A 4 -13.22 16.70 3.79
N THR A 5 -12.94 16.88 5.08
CA THR A 5 -11.83 17.74 5.53
C THR A 5 -10.50 17.00 5.49
N GLN A 6 -9.40 17.74 5.46
CA GLN A 6 -8.06 17.16 5.35
C GLN A 6 -7.70 16.26 6.55
N ASP A 7 -8.16 16.61 7.75
CA ASP A 7 -7.86 15.88 9.00
C ASP A 7 -8.65 14.57 9.13
N GLU A 8 -9.74 14.43 8.38
CA GLU A 8 -10.54 13.20 8.32
C GLU A 8 -9.86 12.11 7.49
N LEU A 9 -8.98 12.47 6.55
CA LEU A 9 -8.47 11.58 5.52
C LEU A 9 -7.21 10.80 5.97
N VAL A 10 -7.23 9.50 5.70
CA VAL A 10 -6.07 8.61 5.78
C VAL A 10 -5.93 7.85 4.47
N PHE A 11 -4.78 7.97 3.84
CA PHE A 11 -4.43 7.24 2.62
C PHE A 11 -3.68 5.98 2.97
N ILE A 12 -4.09 4.85 2.39
CA ILE A 12 -3.42 3.57 2.56
C ILE A 12 -2.94 3.10 1.19
N ASP A 13 -1.66 2.74 1.11
CA ASP A 13 -1.06 2.24 -0.12
C ASP A 13 -0.02 1.15 0.16
N GLU A 14 0.19 0.30 -0.85
CA GLU A 14 1.20 -0.76 -0.86
C GLU A 14 2.32 -0.42 -1.84
N THR A 15 3.57 -0.52 -1.37
CA THR A 15 4.75 -0.52 -2.23
C THR A 15 5.49 -1.86 -2.10
N SER A 16 6.07 -2.33 -3.21
CA SER A 16 6.88 -3.54 -3.15
C SER A 16 8.22 -3.33 -3.83
N LYS A 17 9.27 -3.81 -3.16
CA LYS A 17 10.65 -3.72 -3.61
C LYS A 17 11.22 -5.12 -3.74
N ASP A 18 11.69 -5.43 -4.95
CA ASP A 18 12.47 -6.63 -5.23
C ASP A 18 13.97 -6.30 -5.08
N GLU A 19 14.76 -7.24 -4.57
CA GLU A 19 16.21 -7.14 -4.41
C GLU A 19 16.99 -7.46 -5.69
N ARG A 20 16.34 -7.41 -6.85
CA ARG A 20 17.02 -7.57 -8.13
C ARG A 20 18.15 -6.57 -8.26
N THR A 21 19.31 -7.07 -8.67
CA THR A 21 20.43 -6.24 -9.05
C THR A 21 19.99 -5.28 -10.15
N LEU A 22 20.08 -3.97 -9.88
CA LEU A 22 19.74 -2.94 -10.86
C LEU A 22 20.59 -3.17 -12.12
N SER A 23 19.92 -3.47 -13.21
CA SER A 23 20.55 -3.67 -14.51
C SER A 23 19.86 -2.78 -15.53
N GLN A 24 20.67 -2.16 -16.39
CA GLN A 24 20.14 -1.40 -17.52
C GLN A 24 19.45 -2.40 -18.45
N ARG A 25 18.15 -2.19 -18.69
CA ARG A 25 17.34 -3.03 -19.59
C ARG A 25 17.75 -2.85 -21.06
N CYS A 26 18.28 -1.67 -21.38
CA CYS A 26 18.74 -1.31 -22.72
C CYS A 26 20.19 -0.85 -22.64
N GLY A 27 21.00 -1.22 -23.64
CA GLY A 27 22.39 -0.81 -23.74
C GLY A 27 22.75 -0.50 -25.19
N TRP A 28 23.83 0.25 -25.38
CA TRP A 28 24.35 0.59 -26.70
C TRP A 28 25.40 -0.41 -27.13
N ALA A 29 25.37 -0.79 -28.41
CA ALA A 29 26.40 -1.58 -29.06
C ALA A 29 26.80 -0.92 -30.37
N LYS A 30 27.97 -1.29 -30.89
CA LYS A 30 28.37 -0.88 -32.24
C LYS A 30 27.32 -1.36 -33.24
N LYS A 31 27.17 -0.61 -34.34
CA LYS A 31 26.32 -1.01 -35.47
C LYS A 31 26.67 -2.45 -35.86
N SER A 32 25.64 -3.26 -36.17
CA SER A 32 25.68 -4.71 -36.41
C SER A 32 26.02 -5.63 -35.22
N HIS A 33 26.03 -5.13 -33.98
CA HIS A 33 26.25 -5.94 -32.78
C HIS A 33 25.07 -5.85 -31.79
N CYS A 34 24.76 -6.96 -31.12
CA CYS A 34 23.80 -6.97 -30.01
C CYS A 34 24.48 -6.49 -28.72
N ALA A 35 23.81 -5.60 -27.97
CA ALA A 35 24.24 -5.24 -26.63
C ALA A 35 24.01 -6.44 -25.70
N SER A 36 25.09 -7.07 -25.25
CA SER A 36 25.04 -8.16 -24.29
C SER A 36 25.74 -7.75 -23.00
N ARG A 37 25.10 -8.04 -21.86
CA ARG A 37 25.66 -7.84 -20.53
C ARG A 37 25.55 -9.15 -19.78
N ARG A 38 26.68 -9.70 -19.34
CA ARG A 38 26.69 -10.77 -18.33
C ARG A 38 26.66 -10.12 -16.95
N GLY A 39 25.69 -10.48 -16.15
CA GLY A 39 25.53 -10.02 -14.77
C GLY A 39 24.99 -11.15 -13.91
N VAL A 40 25.19 -11.05 -12.60
CA VAL A 40 24.62 -12.02 -11.66
C VAL A 40 23.12 -11.76 -11.58
N PHE A 41 22.31 -12.76 -11.94
CA PHE A 41 20.85 -12.69 -11.78
C PHE A 41 20.50 -13.12 -10.34
N ILE A 42 20.67 -12.20 -9.40
CA ILE A 42 20.21 -12.42 -8.02
C ILE A 42 18.76 -11.98 -7.95
N CYS A 43 17.85 -12.95 -7.86
CA CYS A 43 16.48 -12.69 -7.42
C CYS A 43 16.50 -12.80 -5.89
N GLY A 44 16.73 -11.67 -5.21
CA GLY A 44 16.71 -11.63 -3.75
C GLY A 44 15.29 -11.75 -3.20
N GLN A 45 15.12 -11.37 -1.94
CA GLN A 45 13.81 -11.44 -1.30
C GLN A 45 12.95 -10.24 -1.71
N ARG A 46 11.72 -10.49 -2.17
CA ARG A 46 10.71 -9.42 -2.34
C ARG A 46 10.25 -8.97 -0.96
N LEU A 47 10.26 -7.66 -0.75
CA LEU A 47 9.66 -7.01 0.40
C LEU A 47 8.45 -6.21 -0.07
N THR A 48 7.35 -6.33 0.64
CA THR A 48 6.19 -5.46 0.49
C THR A 48 6.10 -4.60 1.73
N ALA A 49 5.95 -3.30 1.55
CA ALA A 49 5.64 -2.36 2.60
C ALA A 49 4.23 -1.79 2.38
N VAL A 50 3.44 -1.72 3.44
CA VAL A 50 2.12 -1.08 3.45
C VAL A 50 2.15 0.02 4.48
N ALA A 51 1.60 1.18 4.16
CA ALA A 51 1.55 2.32 5.07
C ALA A 51 0.21 3.04 5.00
N ALA A 52 -0.22 3.54 6.16
CA ALA A 52 -1.35 4.44 6.32
C ALA A 52 -0.81 5.82 6.69
N MET A 53 -1.22 6.85 5.95
CA MET A 53 -0.68 8.20 6.08
C MET A 53 -1.81 9.24 6.07
N SER A 54 -1.77 10.16 7.03
CA SER A 54 -2.59 11.38 7.02
C SER A 54 -1.72 12.60 6.76
N CYS A 55 -2.30 13.80 6.84
CA CYS A 55 -1.54 15.03 6.66
C CYS A 55 -0.55 15.34 7.79
N ASP A 56 -0.68 14.68 8.93
CA ASP A 56 0.30 14.74 10.02
C ASP A 56 1.48 13.79 9.81
N GLY A 57 1.42 12.91 8.81
CA GLY A 57 2.46 11.95 8.47
C GLY A 57 1.99 10.50 8.51
N ILE A 58 2.94 9.57 8.62
CA ILE A 58 2.68 8.13 8.64
C ILE A 58 2.10 7.74 10.00
N ILE A 59 0.89 7.20 9.98
CA ILE A 59 0.18 6.71 11.16
C ILE A 59 0.66 5.29 11.51
N ALA A 60 0.73 4.43 10.50
CA ALA A 60 1.12 3.04 10.66
C ALA A 60 1.83 2.53 9.41
N SER A 61 2.79 1.63 9.59
CA SER A 61 3.49 1.00 8.48
C SER A 61 3.97 -0.40 8.83
N HIS A 62 3.79 -1.36 7.93
CA HIS A 62 4.35 -2.71 8.04
C HIS A 62 5.26 -3.00 6.85
N VAL A 63 6.33 -3.76 7.11
CA VAL A 63 7.18 -4.34 6.07
C VAL A 63 7.17 -5.84 6.23
N ILE A 64 6.70 -6.54 5.20
CA ILE A 64 6.59 -7.98 5.16
C ILE A 64 7.47 -8.56 4.05
N LYS A 65 7.89 -9.81 4.26
CA LYS A 65 8.58 -10.59 3.25
C LYS A 65 7.55 -11.27 2.36
N GLY A 66 7.73 -11.15 1.04
CA GLY A 66 6.78 -11.64 0.05
C GLY A 66 5.68 -10.63 -0.25
N SER A 67 4.52 -11.13 -0.69
CA SER A 67 3.36 -10.32 -1.06
C SER A 67 2.39 -10.16 0.12
N LEU A 68 1.70 -9.03 0.20
CA LEU A 68 0.61 -8.83 1.15
C LEU A 68 -0.63 -9.60 0.69
N CYS A 69 -1.14 -10.48 1.55
CA CYS A 69 -2.40 -11.18 1.32
C CYS A 69 -3.55 -10.45 2.02
N HIS A 70 -4.78 -10.74 1.60
CA HIS A 70 -5.99 -10.14 2.19
C HIS A 70 -6.04 -10.25 3.72
N LYS A 71 -5.70 -11.43 4.28
CA LYS A 71 -5.65 -11.64 5.73
C LYS A 71 -4.63 -10.72 6.42
N GLY A 72 -3.43 -10.59 5.85
CA GLY A 72 -2.39 -9.71 6.39
C GLY A 72 -2.79 -8.23 6.30
N PHE A 73 -3.51 -7.85 5.25
CA PHE A 73 -4.08 -6.51 5.11
C PHE A 73 -5.16 -6.22 6.16
N LEU A 74 -6.07 -7.17 6.41
CA LEU A 74 -7.08 -7.07 7.45
C LEU A 74 -6.45 -6.92 8.84
N GLU A 75 -5.43 -7.72 9.15
CA GLU A 75 -4.67 -7.61 10.40
C GLU A 75 -3.98 -6.24 10.53
N PHE A 76 -3.40 -5.73 9.44
CA PHE A 76 -2.80 -4.39 9.40
C PHE A 76 -3.82 -3.30 9.71
N ILE A 77 -5.00 -3.31 9.05
CA ILE A 77 -6.07 -2.36 9.34
C ILE A 77 -6.47 -2.45 10.82
N LYS A 78 -6.86 -3.65 11.27
CA LYS A 78 -7.45 -3.86 12.58
C LYS A 78 -6.53 -3.46 13.73
N HIS A 79 -5.26 -3.80 13.63
CA HIS A 79 -4.32 -3.66 14.74
C HIS A 79 -3.41 -2.44 14.63
N SER A 80 -3.24 -1.89 13.42
CA SER A 80 -2.26 -0.83 13.18
C SER A 80 -2.92 0.48 12.74
N VAL A 81 -4.04 0.43 12.01
CA VAL A 81 -4.69 1.66 11.50
C VAL A 81 -5.82 2.10 12.42
N LEU A 82 -6.78 1.21 12.71
CA LEU A 82 -7.98 1.53 13.49
C LEU A 82 -7.72 2.13 14.88
N PRO A 83 -6.67 1.75 15.64
CA PRO A 83 -6.38 2.38 16.93
C PRO A 83 -6.11 3.89 16.85
N HIS A 84 -5.83 4.41 15.66
CA HIS A 84 -5.57 5.83 15.40
C HIS A 84 -6.74 6.53 14.68
N CYS A 85 -7.82 5.80 14.39
CA CYS A 85 -9.02 6.32 13.76
C CYS A 85 -10.07 6.69 14.82
N THR A 86 -10.94 7.62 14.45
CA THR A 86 -12.14 7.94 15.23
C THR A 86 -13.38 7.81 14.34
N ALA A 87 -14.55 7.66 14.96
CA ALA A 87 -15.82 7.59 14.25
C ALA A 87 -16.05 8.86 13.41
N TYR A 88 -16.59 8.71 12.21
CA TYR A 88 -16.92 9.84 11.32
C TYR A 88 -17.92 10.79 11.98
N PRO A 89 -17.74 12.12 11.92
CA PRO A 89 -16.75 12.90 11.15
C PRO A 89 -15.50 13.32 11.95
N GLY A 90 -14.94 12.42 12.76
CA GLY A 90 -13.75 12.70 13.56
C GLY A 90 -12.43 12.68 12.78
N LYS A 91 -11.32 12.87 13.50
CA LYS A 91 -9.99 12.77 12.91
C LYS A 91 -9.73 11.36 12.39
N HIS A 92 -9.11 11.23 11.22
CA HIS A 92 -8.78 9.96 10.59
C HIS A 92 -9.98 9.01 10.39
N SER A 93 -11.19 9.55 10.17
CA SER A 93 -12.41 8.77 10.02
C SER A 93 -12.72 8.30 8.60
N VAL A 94 -11.93 8.73 7.61
CA VAL A 94 -12.11 8.38 6.20
C VAL A 94 -10.86 7.68 5.68
N LEU A 95 -10.97 6.39 5.39
CA LEU A 95 -9.89 5.61 4.78
C LEU A 95 -10.02 5.64 3.26
N VAL A 96 -8.95 6.08 2.60
CA VAL A 96 -8.83 6.14 1.14
C VAL A 96 -7.85 5.06 0.68
N MET A 97 -8.32 4.19 -0.21
CA MET A 97 -7.55 3.06 -0.76
C MET A 97 -7.72 3.00 -2.27
N ASP A 98 -6.80 2.35 -2.97
CA ASP A 98 -7.03 1.99 -4.37
C ASP A 98 -8.04 0.84 -4.48
N ASN A 99 -8.55 0.55 -5.68
CA ASN A 99 -9.53 -0.52 -5.88
C ASN A 99 -8.85 -1.90 -6.04
N ALA A 100 -7.79 -2.19 -5.28
CA ALA A 100 -7.09 -3.46 -5.36
C ALA A 100 -7.91 -4.61 -4.77
N ARG A 101 -7.75 -5.80 -5.35
CA ARG A 101 -8.51 -7.01 -4.94
C ARG A 101 -8.35 -7.38 -3.47
N ILE A 102 -7.21 -7.03 -2.87
CA ILE A 102 -6.91 -7.31 -1.46
C ILE A 102 -7.69 -6.41 -0.48
N HIS A 103 -8.23 -5.28 -0.95
CA HIS A 103 -9.06 -4.37 -0.17
C HIS A 103 -10.54 -4.74 -0.18
N HIS A 104 -10.93 -5.73 -0.99
CA HIS A 104 -12.28 -6.28 -1.01
C HIS A 104 -12.41 -7.46 -0.05
N GLY A 105 -13.55 -7.53 0.63
CA GLY A 105 -13.94 -8.67 1.47
C GLY A 105 -14.95 -8.20 2.50
N ALA A 106 -15.99 -8.98 2.76
CA ALA A 106 -17.06 -8.63 3.70
C ALA A 106 -16.49 -8.22 5.07
N GLU A 107 -15.43 -8.89 5.51
CA GLU A 107 -14.73 -8.64 6.77
C GLU A 107 -14.19 -7.20 6.87
N ILE A 108 -13.69 -6.61 5.78
CA ILE A 108 -13.21 -5.23 5.78
C ILE A 108 -14.39 -4.27 5.91
N PHE A 109 -15.47 -4.51 5.17
CA PHE A 109 -16.69 -3.68 5.24
C PHE A 109 -17.32 -3.73 6.63
N GLU A 110 -17.50 -4.91 7.20
CA GLU A 110 -18.05 -5.13 8.54
C GLU A 110 -17.18 -4.45 9.61
N LEU A 111 -15.86 -4.52 9.45
CA LEU A 111 -14.93 -3.86 10.36
C LEU A 111 -15.02 -2.32 10.27
N MET A 112 -15.18 -1.76 9.07
CA MET A 112 -15.37 -0.31 8.92
C MET A 112 -16.69 0.15 9.53
N GLU A 113 -17.77 -0.60 9.30
CA GLU A 113 -19.10 -0.32 9.85
C GLU A 113 -19.10 -0.39 11.38
N GLN A 114 -18.41 -1.38 11.97
CA GLN A 114 -18.30 -1.52 13.42
C GLN A 114 -17.66 -0.31 14.12
N PHE A 115 -16.75 0.39 13.44
CA PHE A 115 -16.00 1.52 13.99
C PHE A 115 -16.52 2.89 13.48
N ASP A 116 -17.64 2.90 12.75
CA ASP A 116 -18.22 4.09 12.12
C ASP A 116 -17.21 4.84 11.21
N ILE A 117 -16.41 4.09 10.47
CA ILE A 117 -15.38 4.61 9.54
C ILE A 117 -15.90 4.56 8.11
N VAL A 118 -15.67 5.66 7.38
CA VAL A 118 -16.01 5.74 5.96
C VAL A 118 -14.85 5.20 5.13
N GLN A 119 -15.11 4.27 4.23
CA GLN A 119 -14.12 3.85 3.24
C GLN A 119 -14.45 4.45 1.86
N THR A 120 -13.43 4.92 1.16
CA THR A 120 -13.53 5.44 -0.21
C THR A 120 -12.48 4.76 -1.08
N MET A 121 -12.93 4.12 -2.17
CA MET A 121 -12.04 3.50 -3.16
C MET A 121 -11.78 4.48 -4.31
N LEU A 122 -10.52 4.61 -4.74
CA LEU A 122 -10.14 5.37 -5.93
C LEU A 122 -10.48 4.57 -7.19
N THR A 123 -11.28 5.16 -8.09
CA THR A 123 -11.70 4.60 -9.39
C THR A 123 -10.66 4.79 -10.49
#